data_AF-A0A9K3LKR8-F1
#
_entry.id   AF-A0A9K3LKR8-F1
#
_cell.length_a   1.000
_cell.length_b   1.000
_cell.length_c   1.000
_cell.angle_alpha   90.00
_cell.angle_beta   90.00
_cell.angle_gamma   90.00
#
_symmetry.space_group_name_H-M   'P 1'
#
loop_
_entity.id
_entity.type
_entity.pdbx_description
1 polymer ?
#
loop_
_entity_poly.entity_id
_entity_poly.type
_entity_poly.pdbx_seq_one_letter_code
_entity_poly.pdbx_strand_id
1 'polypeptide(L)'
;MRESSLTKRNHGRPQPTREIGRFGLVLAILSLTYVVPTTRSLATPPSFSKAGNLYLFSLKYISEPPNGSSSVVSAASPDYYNNKISTVDHGSIDDAVPYYHTSKPVRDLWKWKDQVLGDGRDFFIPKPKTLIALQTYILDHCPTLSSPGSECVILSNCARFEIIVGCQRVTEARLDDSISFGKQLANEILACLLFQQNYYSKRQQKDQGWKAFWTAATSINNAADRPQDVLTNASPDLCSCNEDDTPSIPFPYWDVLEGGEVILPHLCRVAAGMAQRPRRMDRPVLFRPFSSRDAHILLQLKRTRELSLEMKSSDAVRGGRQRKRIPLLLEYAQRAGKAARNPNIVPQLESLRTEYKAASSQSISPKDVKESARVADIAYSEAIAPLIQEYLQKEQLSLSNVNAGIKQLRSACFSFLTTDQEEEMRWMNRRLHDPILELRNHGRLISYDNSEACIKAIQSDLEAFRCRQDGQDEI
;
A
#
# COMPACT_ATOMS: atom_id res chain seq x y z
N MET A 1 4.29 72.59 -23.37
CA MET A 1 3.42 73.42 -22.50
C MET A 1 2.36 72.55 -21.86
N ARG A 2 2.53 72.23 -20.57
CA ARG A 2 1.51 72.02 -19.51
C ARG A 2 2.21 71.44 -18.27
N GLU A 3 2.35 72.30 -17.26
CA GLU A 3 2.06 72.12 -15.82
C GLU A 3 1.73 70.70 -15.32
N SER A 4 2.02 70.24 -14.11
CA SER A 4 2.38 70.86 -12.81
C SER A 4 2.82 69.71 -11.87
N SER A 5 3.73 69.93 -10.93
CA SER A 5 3.52 70.14 -9.48
C SER A 5 4.02 68.98 -8.60
N LEU A 6 4.96 69.34 -7.73
CA LEU A 6 5.50 68.58 -6.62
C LEU A 6 4.44 68.30 -5.56
N THR A 7 4.50 67.13 -4.91
CA THR A 7 4.21 67.03 -3.47
C THR A 7 5.10 65.97 -2.80
N LYS A 8 5.91 66.45 -1.85
CA LYS A 8 6.60 65.66 -0.82
C LYS A 8 5.57 65.20 0.21
N ARG A 9 5.62 63.94 0.65
CA ARG A 9 4.90 63.47 1.86
C ARG A 9 5.86 62.98 2.93
N ASN A 10 5.64 63.53 4.11
CA ASN A 10 6.40 63.40 5.34
C ASN A 10 6.20 62.03 6.03
N HIS A 11 7.26 61.61 6.72
CA HIS A 11 7.27 60.54 7.70
C HIS A 11 6.49 60.92 8.97
N GLY A 12 5.54 60.08 9.36
CA GLY A 12 4.92 60.08 10.69
C GLY A 12 5.33 58.83 11.46
N ARG A 13 6.08 58.99 12.55
CA ARG A 13 6.30 57.95 13.57
C ARG A 13 5.09 57.91 14.51
N PRO A 14 4.61 56.72 14.94
CA PRO A 14 3.68 56.63 16.06
C PRO A 14 4.45 56.57 17.39
N GLN A 15 4.02 57.37 18.37
CA GLN A 15 4.39 57.21 19.78
C GLN A 15 3.37 56.34 20.53
N PRO A 16 3.78 55.66 21.61
CA PRO A 16 2.93 54.74 22.37
C PRO A 16 2.17 55.48 23.48
N THR A 17 0.85 55.34 23.53
CA THR A 17 0.06 55.73 24.70
C THR A 17 -0.07 54.54 25.65
N ARG A 18 0.46 54.73 26.86
CA ARG A 18 0.14 53.95 28.06
C ARG A 18 -1.18 54.46 28.61
N GLU A 19 -2.14 53.57 28.85
CA GLU A 19 -3.16 53.79 29.88
C GLU A 19 -3.14 52.62 30.88
N ILE A 20 -3.02 53.03 32.14
CA ILE A 20 -3.13 52.24 33.36
C ILE A 20 -4.43 52.72 34.01
N GLY A 21 -5.32 51.81 34.41
CA GLY A 21 -6.28 52.14 35.48
C GLY A 21 -7.58 51.35 35.57
N ARG A 22 -7.61 50.45 36.56
CA ARG A 22 -8.72 50.09 37.49
C ARG A 22 -9.82 49.17 36.94
N PHE A 23 -9.95 47.92 37.41
CA PHE A 23 -10.44 47.40 38.72
C PHE A 23 -11.94 47.68 39.02
N GLY A 24 -12.68 46.57 39.18
CA GLY A 24 -14.07 46.46 39.66
C GLY A 24 -14.75 45.25 38.99
N LEU A 25 -14.44 44.00 39.36
CA LEU A 25 -14.99 43.22 40.49
C LEU A 25 -16.53 43.12 40.48
N VAL A 26 -17.05 41.92 40.17
CA VAL A 26 -18.07 41.12 40.92
C VAL A 26 -18.91 40.24 39.96
N LEU A 27 -19.15 38.98 40.41
CA LEU A 27 -19.92 37.83 39.84
C LEU A 27 -19.08 36.90 38.94
N ALA A 28 -18.30 35.94 39.45
CA ALA A 28 -18.61 34.82 40.36
C ALA A 28 -19.74 33.91 39.84
N ILE A 29 -19.36 32.85 39.10
CA ILE A 29 -19.84 31.45 39.14
C ILE A 29 -19.27 30.72 37.89
N LEU A 30 -18.78 29.49 38.10
CA LEU A 30 -18.11 28.56 37.16
C LEU A 30 -16.56 28.56 37.21
N SER A 31 -16.04 28.00 38.30
CA SER A 31 -14.70 27.44 38.36
C SER A 31 -14.81 26.03 38.95
N LEU A 32 -14.80 25.01 38.09
CA LEU A 32 -14.48 23.64 38.47
C LEU A 32 -13.73 22.98 37.31
N THR A 33 -12.41 22.85 37.54
CA THR A 33 -11.52 21.80 37.03
C THR A 33 -11.29 21.67 35.52
N TYR A 34 -10.29 22.38 35.02
CA TYR A 34 -9.45 21.92 33.90
C TYR A 34 -8.18 21.28 34.48
N VAL A 35 -8.28 20.01 34.87
CA VAL A 35 -7.13 19.13 35.05
C VAL A 35 -7.10 18.26 33.81
N VAL A 36 -6.06 18.43 33.00
CA VAL A 36 -5.75 17.56 31.86
C VAL A 36 -5.22 16.24 32.41
N PRO A 37 -5.87 15.08 32.18
CA PRO A 37 -5.21 13.80 32.33
C PRO A 37 -4.59 13.44 30.99
N THR A 38 -3.30 13.74 30.85
CA THR A 38 -2.43 13.08 29.89
C THR A 38 -2.38 11.59 30.24
N THR A 39 -2.42 10.72 29.24
CA THR A 39 -2.50 9.24 29.30
C THR A 39 -3.91 8.65 29.40
N ARG A 40 -4.75 8.91 28.39
CA ARG A 40 -5.73 7.88 27.99
C ARG A 40 -4.94 6.68 27.48
N SER A 41 -4.86 5.65 28.31
CA SER A 41 -4.63 4.28 27.87
C SER A 41 -5.55 4.03 26.67
N LEU A 42 -4.97 3.94 25.47
CA LEU A 42 -5.68 3.49 24.28
C LEU A 42 -6.26 2.13 24.63
N ALA A 43 -7.58 2.07 24.84
CA ALA A 43 -8.28 0.81 24.94
C ALA A 43 -7.82 -0.04 23.76
N THR A 44 -7.36 -1.26 24.04
CA THR A 44 -7.04 -2.23 23.00
C THR A 44 -8.22 -2.24 22.04
N PRO A 45 -8.01 -1.89 20.75
CA PRO A 45 -9.11 -1.85 19.80
C PRO A 45 -9.82 -3.21 19.81
N PRO A 46 -11.15 -3.24 19.66
CA PRO A 46 -11.89 -4.50 19.60
C PRO A 46 -11.17 -5.41 18.60
N SER A 47 -10.91 -6.66 19.00
CA SER A 47 -10.20 -7.63 18.18
C SER A 47 -10.98 -7.82 16.87
N PHE A 48 -10.65 -7.03 15.86
CA PHE A 48 -11.19 -7.16 14.53
C PHE A 48 -10.92 -8.60 14.10
N SER A 49 -11.97 -9.33 13.71
CA SER A 49 -11.81 -10.66 13.15
C SER A 49 -10.73 -10.55 12.08
N LYS A 50 -9.65 -11.34 12.18
CA LYS A 50 -8.51 -11.34 11.25
C LYS A 50 -9.00 -11.61 9.83
N ALA A 51 -9.56 -10.60 9.17
CA ALA A 51 -9.92 -10.58 7.76
C ALA A 51 -8.64 -10.45 6.89
N GLY A 52 -7.50 -10.91 7.44
CA GLY A 52 -6.12 -10.79 7.00
C GLY A 52 -5.82 -11.75 5.88
N ASN A 53 -6.45 -11.48 4.75
CA ASN A 53 -6.15 -12.07 3.46
C ASN A 53 -5.41 -11.06 2.58
N LEU A 54 -4.68 -10.14 3.21
CA LEU A 54 -3.97 -9.05 2.57
C LEU A 54 -2.62 -8.85 3.26
N TYR A 55 -1.57 -8.81 2.45
CA TYR A 55 -0.18 -8.70 2.86
C TYR A 55 0.49 -7.59 2.06
N LEU A 56 1.36 -6.82 2.71
CA LEU A 56 2.26 -5.89 2.05
C LEU A 56 3.68 -6.27 2.42
N PHE A 57 4.50 -6.49 1.40
CA PHE A 57 5.91 -6.80 1.51
C PHE A 57 6.72 -5.58 1.05
N SER A 58 7.49 -4.97 1.94
CA SER A 58 8.41 -3.87 1.61
C SER A 58 9.84 -4.36 1.67
N LEU A 59 10.58 -4.28 0.55
CA LEU A 59 11.98 -4.68 0.51
C LEU A 59 12.83 -3.65 1.27
N LYS A 60 13.47 -4.06 2.36
CA LYS A 60 14.34 -3.22 3.18
C LYS A 60 15.74 -3.15 2.60
N TYR A 61 16.34 -1.96 2.66
CA TYR A 61 17.78 -1.82 2.53
C TYR A 61 18.37 -1.88 3.95
N ILE A 62 18.76 -3.08 4.38
CA ILE A 62 19.32 -3.28 5.72
C ILE A 62 20.74 -2.71 5.74
N SER A 63 20.96 -1.70 6.56
CA SER A 63 22.28 -1.30 7.00
C SER A 63 22.69 -2.20 8.16
N GLU A 64 23.38 -3.31 7.92
CA GLU A 64 24.06 -3.98 9.03
C GLU A 64 25.26 -3.11 9.44
N PRO A 65 25.46 -2.86 10.75
CA PRO A 65 26.70 -2.27 11.21
C PRO A 65 27.85 -3.21 10.80
N PRO A 66 28.97 -2.69 10.27
CA PRO A 66 30.13 -3.52 9.95
C PRO A 66 30.53 -4.30 11.20
N ASN A 67 30.60 -5.62 11.09
CA ASN A 67 30.95 -6.58 12.14
C ASN A 67 32.00 -6.02 13.12
N GLY A 68 31.51 -5.50 14.24
CA GLY A 68 32.28 -5.23 15.44
C GLY A 68 31.60 -6.01 16.55
N SER A 69 32.33 -6.93 17.17
CA SER A 69 31.91 -7.72 18.31
C SER A 69 30.97 -6.95 19.25
N SER A 70 29.82 -7.54 19.55
CA SER A 70 28.91 -7.08 20.61
C SER A 70 29.66 -7.03 21.94
N SER A 71 30.21 -5.86 22.27
CA SER A 71 30.23 -5.40 23.64
C SER A 71 29.03 -4.46 23.78
N VAL A 72 28.18 -4.78 24.75
CA VAL A 72 26.93 -4.10 25.05
C VAL A 72 27.22 -2.62 25.34
N VAL A 73 27.07 -1.75 24.35
CA VAL A 73 26.97 -0.30 24.59
C VAL A 73 25.49 -0.01 24.78
N SER A 74 25.14 0.19 26.05
CA SER A 74 23.83 0.62 26.52
C SER A 74 23.29 1.79 25.71
N ALA A 75 22.00 1.73 25.38
CA ALA A 75 21.27 2.75 24.65
C ALA A 75 21.41 4.13 25.32
N ALA A 76 22.24 5.00 24.74
CA ALA A 76 22.38 6.39 25.16
C ALA A 76 22.07 7.34 23.99
N SER A 77 21.02 8.13 24.22
CA SER A 77 20.58 9.40 23.63
C SER A 77 20.71 9.66 22.10
N PRO A 78 19.63 10.09 21.42
CA PRO A 78 19.66 10.59 20.03
C PRO A 78 20.60 11.78 19.76
N ASP A 79 21.15 12.42 20.79
CA ASP A 79 22.02 13.60 20.66
C ASP A 79 23.44 13.29 20.17
N TYR A 80 23.85 12.02 20.11
CA TYR A 80 25.22 11.65 19.70
C TYR A 80 25.53 11.97 18.23
N TYR A 81 24.51 12.04 17.36
CA TYR A 81 24.70 12.35 15.94
C TYR A 81 24.73 13.85 15.60
N ASN A 82 24.28 14.74 16.50
CA ASN A 82 24.23 16.18 16.23
C ASN A 82 25.51 16.94 16.61
N ASN A 83 26.38 16.38 17.45
CA ASN A 83 27.54 17.10 18.00
C ASN A 83 28.90 16.80 17.31
N LYS A 84 28.92 16.05 16.20
CA LYS A 84 30.18 15.69 15.51
C LYS A 84 30.38 16.33 14.13
N ILE A 85 29.61 17.38 13.80
CA ILE A 85 29.71 18.11 12.51
C ILE A 85 30.56 19.39 12.62
N SER A 86 30.94 19.86 13.83
CA SER A 86 31.50 21.21 13.98
C SER A 86 33.02 21.34 14.12
N THR A 87 33.82 20.28 13.94
CA THR A 87 35.29 20.40 13.84
C THR A 87 35.90 19.21 13.10
N VAL A 88 35.86 19.22 11.76
CA VAL A 88 36.72 18.36 10.94
C VAL A 88 37.45 19.28 9.96
N ASP A 89 38.77 19.33 10.18
CA ASP A 89 39.77 20.05 9.42
C ASP A 89 39.80 19.59 7.96
N HIS A 90 40.24 20.47 7.04
CA HIS A 90 40.10 20.36 5.59
C HIS A 90 40.97 19.28 4.88
N GLY A 91 41.18 18.12 5.49
CA GLY A 91 41.85 16.98 4.87
C GLY A 91 40.87 16.03 4.16
N SER A 92 40.85 16.07 2.81
CA SER A 92 40.34 15.03 1.89
C SER A 92 39.23 14.11 2.45
N ILE A 93 38.01 14.64 2.50
CA ILE A 93 36.78 13.94 2.89
C ILE A 93 36.17 13.29 1.63
N ASP A 94 36.76 12.21 1.13
CA ASP A 94 36.10 11.38 0.10
C ASP A 94 35.78 9.95 0.57
N ASP A 95 36.33 9.45 1.70
CA ASP A 95 36.32 8.00 1.97
C ASP A 95 35.61 7.50 3.24
N ALA A 96 34.88 8.34 3.98
CA ALA A 96 34.20 7.91 5.22
C ALA A 96 32.66 7.86 5.10
N VAL A 97 32.11 7.50 3.94
CA VAL A 97 30.69 7.13 3.87
C VAL A 97 30.55 5.78 4.56
N PRO A 98 29.72 5.64 5.62
CA PRO A 98 29.49 4.34 6.27
C PRO A 98 29.02 3.34 5.21
N TYR A 99 29.86 2.37 4.91
CA TYR A 99 29.55 1.30 3.97
C TYR A 99 28.41 0.48 4.58
N TYR A 100 27.21 0.72 4.08
CA TYR A 100 26.05 -0.10 4.40
C TYR A 100 26.29 -1.52 3.86
N HIS A 101 26.56 -2.47 4.75
CA HIS A 101 26.65 -3.88 4.41
C HIS A 101 25.23 -4.44 4.22
N THR A 102 24.66 -4.19 3.05
CA THR A 102 23.50 -4.96 2.59
C THR A 102 23.95 -6.34 2.15
N SER A 103 23.15 -7.37 2.44
CA SER A 103 23.39 -8.69 1.89
C SER A 103 23.46 -8.61 0.35
N LYS A 104 24.40 -9.37 -0.24
CA LYS A 104 24.59 -9.40 -1.69
C LYS A 104 23.27 -9.66 -2.44
N PRO A 105 22.41 -10.63 -2.04
CA PRO A 105 21.13 -10.87 -2.72
C PRO A 105 20.21 -9.64 -2.75
N VAL A 106 20.05 -8.93 -1.63
CA VAL A 106 19.19 -7.73 -1.58
C VAL A 106 19.75 -6.60 -2.43
N ARG A 107 21.06 -6.37 -2.36
CA ARG A 107 21.71 -5.34 -3.18
C ARG A 107 21.54 -5.65 -4.67
N ASP A 108 21.72 -6.91 -5.06
CA ASP A 108 21.59 -7.30 -6.46
C ASP A 108 20.12 -7.27 -6.93
N LEU A 109 19.16 -7.58 -6.05
CA LEU A 109 17.73 -7.41 -6.32
C LEU A 109 17.35 -5.93 -6.49
N TRP A 110 17.90 -5.02 -5.68
CA TRP A 110 17.71 -3.57 -5.88
C TRP A 110 18.32 -3.08 -7.20
N LYS A 111 19.50 -3.59 -7.59
CA LYS A 111 20.09 -3.29 -8.90
C LYS A 111 19.21 -3.81 -10.04
N TRP A 112 18.72 -5.04 -9.94
CA TRP A 112 17.79 -5.61 -10.90
C TRP A 112 16.51 -4.76 -11.00
N LYS A 113 15.92 -4.38 -9.87
CA LYS A 113 14.75 -3.48 -9.84
C LYS A 113 15.05 -2.15 -10.53
N ASP A 114 16.20 -1.53 -10.25
CA ASP A 114 16.61 -0.27 -10.89
C ASP A 114 16.81 -0.43 -12.41
N GLN A 115 17.34 -1.57 -12.88
CA GLN A 115 17.52 -1.86 -14.30
C GLN A 115 16.22 -2.19 -15.04
N VAL A 116 15.34 -2.99 -14.42
CA VAL A 116 14.13 -3.55 -15.05
C VAL A 116 12.91 -2.67 -14.87
N LEU A 117 12.74 -2.08 -13.68
CA LEU A 117 11.59 -1.24 -13.33
C LEU A 117 11.93 0.25 -13.33
N GLY A 118 13.21 0.60 -13.48
CA GLY A 118 13.73 1.95 -13.42
C GLY A 118 14.26 2.33 -12.02
N ASP A 119 15.26 3.21 -12.01
CA ASP A 119 15.90 3.73 -10.80
C ASP A 119 15.18 4.95 -10.21
N GLY A 120 14.15 5.44 -10.92
CA GLY A 120 13.29 6.56 -10.59
C GLY A 120 13.99 7.93 -10.49
N ARG A 121 15.19 8.09 -11.06
CA ARG A 121 15.87 9.41 -11.11
C ARG A 121 15.15 10.40 -12.03
N ASP A 122 14.57 9.95 -13.13
CA ASP A 122 13.89 10.83 -14.12
C ASP A 122 12.36 10.75 -14.06
N PHE A 123 11.78 10.58 -12.88
CA PHE A 123 10.32 10.35 -12.76
C PHE A 123 9.87 9.13 -13.59
N PHE A 124 10.76 8.17 -13.82
CA PHE A 124 10.39 6.93 -14.49
C PHE A 124 9.41 6.16 -13.62
N ILE A 125 8.16 6.12 -14.08
CA ILE A 125 7.18 5.14 -13.65
C ILE A 125 7.51 3.86 -14.39
N PRO A 126 7.62 2.71 -13.70
CA PRO A 126 7.81 1.44 -14.37
C PRO A 126 6.76 1.28 -15.48
N LYS A 127 7.18 0.78 -16.64
CA LYS A 127 6.28 0.62 -17.80
C LYS A 127 5.11 -0.29 -17.37
N PRO A 128 3.84 0.11 -17.62
CA PRO A 128 2.67 -0.66 -17.18
C PRO A 128 2.72 -2.14 -17.59
N LYS A 129 3.17 -2.40 -18.81
CA LYS A 129 3.29 -3.77 -19.34
C LYS A 129 4.33 -4.63 -18.58
N THR A 130 5.46 -4.04 -18.18
CA THR A 130 6.49 -4.75 -17.39
C THR A 130 5.96 -5.08 -15.99
N LEU A 131 5.21 -4.14 -15.39
CA LEU A 131 4.56 -4.37 -14.09
C LEU A 131 3.50 -5.46 -14.16
N ILE A 132 2.64 -5.46 -15.19
CA ILE A 132 1.65 -6.51 -15.40
C ILE A 132 2.34 -7.85 -15.52
N ALA A 133 3.35 -7.96 -16.39
CA ALA A 133 4.06 -9.22 -16.62
C ALA A 133 4.74 -9.74 -15.34
N LEU A 134 5.31 -8.87 -14.50
CA LEU A 134 5.88 -9.28 -13.21
C LEU A 134 4.81 -9.71 -12.21
N GLN A 135 3.67 -9.01 -12.16
CA GLN A 135 2.54 -9.38 -11.30
C GLN A 135 1.94 -10.73 -11.70
N THR A 136 1.70 -10.94 -13.00
CA THR A 136 1.25 -12.22 -13.55
C THR A 136 2.24 -13.32 -13.23
N TYR A 137 3.54 -13.09 -13.45
CA TYR A 137 4.57 -14.06 -13.12
C TYR A 137 4.54 -14.48 -11.63
N ILE A 138 4.39 -13.54 -10.70
CA ILE A 138 4.29 -13.84 -9.27
C ILE A 138 3.02 -14.65 -8.97
N LEU A 139 1.87 -14.29 -9.55
CA LEU A 139 0.61 -15.02 -9.35
C LEU A 139 0.68 -16.46 -9.89
N ASP A 140 1.31 -16.65 -11.04
CA ASP A 140 1.39 -17.96 -11.71
C ASP A 140 2.38 -18.91 -11.03
N HIS A 141 3.45 -18.37 -10.41
CA HIS A 141 4.57 -19.18 -9.93
C HIS A 141 4.77 -19.18 -8.42
N CYS A 142 4.02 -18.38 -7.66
CA CYS A 142 3.98 -18.44 -6.20
C CYS A 142 2.85 -19.40 -5.79
N PRO A 143 3.15 -20.61 -5.27
CA PRO A 143 2.14 -21.64 -4.98
C PRO A 143 1.00 -21.14 -4.09
N THR A 144 1.33 -20.31 -3.09
CA THR A 144 0.35 -19.72 -2.19
C THR A 144 -0.60 -18.73 -2.90
N LEU A 145 -0.20 -18.18 -4.04
CA LEU A 145 -0.98 -17.21 -4.81
C LEU A 145 -1.64 -17.79 -6.07
N SER A 146 -1.33 -19.02 -6.45
CA SER A 146 -1.93 -19.66 -7.63
C SER A 146 -3.44 -19.93 -7.47
N SER A 147 -4.02 -19.75 -6.28
CA SER A 147 -5.46 -19.91 -6.06
C SER A 147 -6.27 -18.87 -6.83
N PRO A 148 -7.39 -19.26 -7.48
CA PRO A 148 -8.35 -18.31 -8.01
C PRO A 148 -8.84 -17.42 -6.88
N GLY A 149 -8.63 -16.11 -6.97
CA GLY A 149 -8.95 -15.17 -5.90
C GLY A 149 -7.81 -14.24 -5.55
N SER A 150 -6.59 -14.66 -5.89
CA SER A 150 -5.37 -13.95 -5.55
C SER A 150 -5.21 -12.68 -6.37
N GLU A 151 -4.84 -11.61 -5.70
CA GLU A 151 -4.47 -10.34 -6.30
C GLU A 151 -2.99 -10.06 -5.98
N CYS A 152 -2.21 -9.57 -6.94
CA CYS A 152 -0.84 -9.13 -6.71
C CYS A 152 -0.63 -7.81 -7.42
N VAL A 153 -0.09 -6.83 -6.71
CA VAL A 153 0.13 -5.48 -7.23
C VAL A 153 1.47 -4.96 -6.74
N ILE A 154 2.24 -4.35 -7.64
CA ILE A 154 3.59 -3.85 -7.35
C ILE A 154 3.60 -2.33 -7.39
N LEU A 155 4.10 -1.73 -6.32
CA LEU A 155 4.40 -0.30 -6.20
C LEU A 155 5.92 -0.11 -6.18
N SER A 156 6.48 0.39 -7.29
CA SER A 156 7.93 0.54 -7.46
C SER A 156 8.31 1.96 -7.87
N ASN A 157 9.33 2.52 -7.21
CA ASN A 157 9.95 3.80 -7.55
C ASN A 157 11.44 3.86 -7.16
N CYS A 158 12.02 5.06 -7.14
CA CYS A 158 13.43 5.24 -6.79
C CYS A 158 13.82 4.81 -5.37
N ALA A 159 12.86 4.84 -4.45
CA ALA A 159 13.08 4.64 -3.03
C ALA A 159 12.30 3.45 -2.45
N ARG A 160 11.40 2.83 -3.22
CA ARG A 160 10.47 1.79 -2.77
C ARG A 160 10.37 0.65 -3.76
N PHE A 161 10.20 -0.54 -3.20
CA PHE A 161 9.76 -1.73 -3.90
C PHE A 161 8.82 -2.48 -2.95
N GLU A 162 7.52 -2.22 -3.13
CA GLU A 162 6.46 -2.75 -2.28
C GLU A 162 5.56 -3.66 -3.12
N ILE A 163 5.25 -4.85 -2.59
CA ILE A 163 4.40 -5.85 -3.23
C ILE A 163 3.19 -6.06 -2.33
N ILE A 164 2.00 -5.75 -2.84
CA ILE A 164 0.73 -5.91 -2.14
C ILE A 164 0.05 -7.14 -2.70
N VAL A 165 -0.33 -8.05 -1.83
CA VAL A 165 -0.90 -9.33 -2.20
C VAL A 165 -2.18 -9.56 -1.43
N GLY A 166 -3.25 -9.91 -2.14
CA GLY A 166 -4.52 -10.30 -1.57
C GLY A 166 -4.80 -11.76 -1.89
N CYS A 167 -4.47 -12.70 -1.03
CA CYS A 167 -4.75 -14.12 -1.25
C CYS A 167 -6.13 -14.52 -0.71
N GLN A 168 -6.61 -15.72 -0.98
CA GLN A 168 -7.71 -16.32 -0.23
C GLN A 168 -7.07 -17.28 0.77
N ARG A 169 -7.25 -17.05 2.09
CA ARG A 169 -6.68 -17.97 3.10
C ARG A 169 -7.10 -19.39 2.76
N VAL A 170 -6.10 -20.25 2.55
CA VAL A 170 -6.31 -21.70 2.51
C VAL A 170 -6.81 -22.07 3.90
N THR A 171 -8.04 -22.57 3.96
CA THR A 171 -8.76 -22.92 5.20
C THR A 171 -7.89 -23.81 6.08
N GLU A 172 -7.31 -23.21 7.14
CA GLU A 172 -6.92 -23.68 8.49
C GLU A 172 -6.32 -25.08 8.71
N ALA A 173 -6.19 -25.94 7.71
CA ALA A 173 -5.91 -27.37 7.90
C ALA A 173 -4.44 -27.73 8.18
N ARG A 174 -3.52 -26.76 8.30
CA ARG A 174 -2.07 -27.06 8.45
C ARG A 174 -1.26 -26.10 9.32
N LEU A 175 -1.89 -25.25 10.15
CA LEU A 175 -1.14 -24.30 10.99
C LEU A 175 -0.68 -24.94 12.32
N ASP A 176 0.03 -26.06 12.24
CA ASP A 176 0.74 -26.63 13.40
C ASP A 176 2.23 -26.25 13.45
N ASP A 177 2.73 -25.42 12.52
CA ASP A 177 4.15 -25.05 12.50
C ASP A 177 4.44 -23.55 12.60
N SER A 178 5.46 -23.25 13.41
CA SER A 178 5.94 -21.98 13.98
C SER A 178 6.19 -20.77 13.06
N ILE A 179 5.94 -20.86 11.76
CA ILE A 179 6.23 -19.79 10.79
C ILE A 179 4.92 -19.08 10.43
N SER A 180 4.82 -17.77 10.71
CA SER A 180 3.64 -17.00 10.29
C SER A 180 3.49 -17.08 8.77
N PHE A 181 2.27 -17.35 8.28
CA PHE A 181 1.95 -17.48 6.84
C PHE A 181 2.54 -16.35 5.98
N GLY A 182 2.52 -15.11 6.48
CA GLY A 182 3.14 -13.97 5.80
C GLY A 182 4.64 -14.15 5.54
N LYS A 183 5.37 -14.87 6.41
CA LYS A 183 6.79 -15.18 6.18
C LYS A 183 7.00 -16.19 5.07
N GLN A 184 6.21 -17.26 5.06
CA GLN A 184 6.26 -18.24 3.98
C GLN A 184 5.97 -17.56 2.64
N LEU A 185 4.91 -16.75 2.58
CA LEU A 185 4.55 -16.01 1.38
C LEU A 185 5.65 -15.04 0.92
N ALA A 186 6.31 -14.34 1.85
CA ALA A 186 7.42 -13.46 1.48
C ALA A 186 8.61 -14.23 0.89
N ASN A 187 8.89 -15.44 1.40
CA ASN A 187 9.96 -16.30 0.87
C ASN A 187 9.64 -16.81 -0.54
N GLU A 188 8.40 -17.23 -0.79
CA GLU A 188 7.96 -17.64 -2.12
C GLU A 188 8.07 -16.48 -3.13
N ILE A 189 7.62 -15.27 -2.76
CA ILE A 189 7.75 -14.08 -3.59
C ILE A 189 9.22 -13.74 -3.86
N LEU A 190 10.08 -13.83 -2.84
CA LEU A 190 11.51 -13.60 -2.99
C LEU A 190 12.15 -14.61 -3.95
N ALA A 191 11.77 -15.89 -3.87
CA ALA A 191 12.24 -16.93 -4.79
C ALA A 191 11.86 -16.60 -6.24
N CYS A 192 10.60 -16.19 -6.49
CA CYS A 192 10.16 -15.73 -7.82
C CYS A 192 11.02 -14.56 -8.34
N LEU A 193 11.31 -13.57 -7.49
CA LEU A 193 12.11 -12.41 -7.86
C LEU A 193 13.57 -12.76 -8.15
N LEU A 194 14.19 -13.62 -7.32
CA LEU A 194 15.56 -14.08 -7.53
C LEU A 194 15.68 -14.92 -8.82
N PHE A 195 14.67 -15.73 -9.14
CA PHE A 195 14.63 -16.46 -10.40
C PHE A 195 14.59 -15.51 -11.61
N GLN A 196 13.71 -14.50 -11.59
CA GLN A 196 13.64 -13.50 -12.65
C GLN A 196 14.93 -12.70 -12.79
N GLN A 197 15.55 -12.33 -11.66
CA GLN A 197 16.84 -11.69 -11.64
C GLN A 197 17.93 -12.55 -12.31
N ASN A 198 18.02 -13.83 -11.92
CA ASN A 198 19.00 -14.76 -12.48
C ASN A 198 18.78 -15.01 -13.97
N TYR A 199 17.53 -15.17 -14.39
CA TYR A 199 17.16 -15.29 -15.79
C TYR A 199 17.61 -14.06 -16.59
N TYR A 200 17.30 -12.87 -16.09
CA TYR A 200 17.67 -11.61 -16.72
C TYR A 200 19.19 -11.43 -16.82
N SER A 201 19.93 -11.75 -15.75
CA SER A 201 21.41 -11.71 -15.76
C SER A 201 22.01 -12.68 -16.78
N LYS A 202 21.53 -13.93 -16.85
CA LYS A 202 21.99 -14.91 -17.85
C LYS A 202 21.68 -14.45 -19.29
N ARG A 203 20.50 -13.85 -19.50
CA ARG A 203 20.12 -13.29 -20.81
C ARG A 203 21.02 -12.11 -21.18
N GLN A 204 21.27 -11.17 -20.26
CA GLN A 204 22.19 -10.06 -20.51
C GLN A 204 23.60 -10.53 -20.86
N GLN A 205 24.12 -11.59 -20.21
CA GLN A 205 25.44 -12.13 -20.54
C GLN A 205 25.49 -12.71 -21.96
N LYS A 206 24.45 -13.45 -22.38
CA LYS A 206 24.32 -13.93 -23.76
C LYS A 206 24.21 -12.77 -24.75
N ASP A 207 23.37 -11.79 -24.42
CA ASP A 207 23.12 -10.61 -25.25
C ASP A 207 24.31 -9.67 -25.30
N GLN A 208 25.20 -9.61 -24.31
CA GLN A 208 26.43 -8.81 -24.41
C GLN A 208 27.37 -9.34 -25.50
N GLY A 209 27.40 -10.66 -25.72
CA GLY A 209 28.08 -11.25 -26.87
C GLY A 209 27.46 -10.81 -28.20
N TRP A 210 26.13 -10.76 -28.29
CA TRP A 210 25.39 -10.37 -29.51
C TRP A 210 25.27 -8.86 -29.73
N LYS A 211 25.17 -8.07 -28.66
CA LYS A 211 25.13 -6.61 -28.68
C LYS A 211 26.51 -6.06 -28.99
N ALA A 212 27.61 -6.63 -28.51
CA ALA A 212 28.94 -6.24 -29.00
C ALA A 212 29.05 -6.41 -30.53
N PHE A 213 28.46 -7.48 -31.08
CA PHE A 213 28.38 -7.72 -32.52
C PHE A 213 27.44 -6.74 -33.27
N TRP A 214 26.25 -6.44 -32.75
CA TRP A 214 25.28 -5.55 -33.40
C TRP A 214 25.46 -4.05 -33.11
N THR A 215 25.98 -3.66 -31.95
CA THR A 215 26.36 -2.27 -31.64
C THR A 215 27.53 -1.81 -32.51
N ALA A 216 28.35 -2.73 -33.02
CA ALA A 216 29.29 -2.47 -34.11
C ALA A 216 28.61 -2.30 -35.49
N ALA A 217 27.38 -2.81 -35.68
CA ALA A 217 26.70 -2.87 -36.97
C ALA A 217 25.58 -1.84 -37.16
N THR A 218 24.83 -1.44 -36.12
CA THR A 218 23.65 -0.58 -36.26
C THR A 218 23.38 0.29 -35.02
N SER A 219 23.84 1.54 -35.07
CA SER A 219 23.67 2.57 -34.01
C SER A 219 22.25 3.15 -33.89
N ILE A 220 21.24 2.60 -34.55
CA ILE A 220 19.91 3.20 -34.58
C ILE A 220 18.88 2.07 -34.56
N ASN A 221 18.38 1.71 -33.38
CA ASN A 221 16.97 1.31 -33.26
C ASN A 221 16.53 1.21 -31.80
N ASN A 222 15.51 2.01 -31.48
CA ASN A 222 14.70 2.00 -30.26
C ASN A 222 13.82 0.71 -30.14
N ALA A 223 14.32 -0.43 -30.61
CA ALA A 223 13.59 -1.70 -30.67
C ALA A 223 13.58 -2.48 -29.34
N ALA A 224 14.33 -2.04 -28.33
CA ALA A 224 14.53 -2.76 -27.08
C ALA A 224 13.57 -2.26 -25.99
N ASP A 225 12.39 -2.87 -25.88
CA ASP A 225 11.72 -3.14 -24.60
C ASP A 225 10.34 -3.75 -24.85
N ARG A 226 10.31 -4.98 -25.37
CA ARG A 226 9.10 -5.78 -25.19
C ARG A 226 9.14 -6.36 -23.78
N PRO A 227 8.03 -6.30 -23.01
CA PRO A 227 7.95 -6.92 -21.67
C PRO A 227 8.33 -8.41 -21.68
N GLN A 228 8.01 -9.08 -22.78
CA GLN A 228 8.35 -10.47 -23.10
C GLN A 228 9.87 -10.71 -23.21
N ASP A 229 10.66 -9.66 -23.44
CA ASP A 229 12.12 -9.75 -23.48
C ASP A 229 12.76 -9.62 -22.09
N VAL A 230 12.01 -9.11 -21.12
CA VAL A 230 12.54 -8.79 -19.79
C VAL A 230 12.21 -9.88 -18.77
N LEU A 231 11.07 -10.56 -18.94
CA LEU A 231 10.58 -11.56 -18.00
C LEU A 231 10.36 -12.89 -18.70
N THR A 232 10.75 -13.98 -18.03
CA THR A 232 10.50 -15.33 -18.51
C THR A 232 9.13 -15.84 -18.07
N ASN A 233 8.45 -16.56 -18.95
CA ASN A 233 7.27 -17.38 -18.60
C ASN A 233 7.68 -18.77 -18.11
N ALA A 234 8.98 -19.10 -18.11
CA ALA A 234 9.44 -20.37 -17.59
C ALA A 234 9.11 -20.46 -16.10
N SER A 235 8.53 -21.59 -15.71
CA SER A 235 8.34 -21.89 -14.31
C SER A 235 9.69 -21.87 -13.62
N PRO A 236 9.81 -21.29 -12.42
CA PRO A 236 10.89 -21.70 -11.55
C PRO A 236 10.65 -23.19 -11.32
N ASP A 237 11.43 -24.04 -11.98
CA ASP A 237 11.56 -25.42 -11.54
C ASP A 237 12.15 -25.32 -10.14
N LEU A 238 11.28 -25.28 -9.14
CA LEU A 238 11.64 -25.42 -7.73
C LEU A 238 12.24 -26.82 -7.46
N CYS A 239 12.27 -27.69 -8.48
CA CYS A 239 12.86 -29.01 -8.47
C CYS A 239 14.28 -29.04 -9.06
N SER A 240 15.25 -29.30 -8.17
CA SER A 240 16.58 -29.91 -8.34
C SER A 240 17.79 -29.08 -7.90
N CYS A 241 17.59 -27.88 -7.34
CA CYS A 241 18.55 -27.45 -6.32
C CYS A 241 18.39 -28.42 -5.15
N ASN A 242 19.45 -29.16 -4.81
CA ASN A 242 19.48 -30.03 -3.64
C ASN A 242 18.90 -29.25 -2.45
N GLU A 243 17.99 -29.86 -1.68
CA GLU A 243 17.37 -29.20 -0.52
C GLU A 243 18.43 -28.62 0.46
N ASP A 244 19.64 -29.18 0.45
CA ASP A 244 20.80 -28.73 1.23
C ASP A 244 21.48 -27.43 0.71
N ASP A 245 21.27 -27.04 -0.55
CA ASP A 245 21.95 -25.89 -1.16
C ASP A 245 21.06 -24.64 -1.29
N THR A 246 19.78 -24.70 -0.91
CA THR A 246 19.00 -23.47 -0.74
C THR A 246 19.55 -22.76 0.48
N PRO A 247 20.32 -21.65 0.33
CA PRO A 247 20.73 -20.89 1.49
C PRO A 247 19.45 -20.53 2.23
N SER A 248 19.39 -20.84 3.53
CA SER A 248 18.34 -20.34 4.41
C SER A 248 18.51 -18.84 4.50
N ILE A 249 18.07 -18.13 3.45
CA ILE A 249 18.15 -16.69 3.35
C ILE A 249 17.34 -16.20 4.54
N PRO A 250 17.99 -15.59 5.55
CA PRO A 250 17.25 -15.21 6.73
C PRO A 250 16.17 -14.19 6.32
N PHE A 251 15.14 -14.08 7.14
CA PHE A 251 13.95 -13.28 6.87
C PHE A 251 14.11 -11.74 6.96
N PRO A 252 15.24 -11.09 7.34
CA PRO A 252 15.16 -9.70 7.79
C PRO A 252 14.94 -8.69 6.66
N TYR A 253 14.89 -9.13 5.40
CA TYR A 253 14.83 -8.26 4.22
C TYR A 253 13.44 -7.72 3.88
N TRP A 254 12.38 -8.31 4.45
CA TRP A 254 11.01 -7.86 4.22
C TRP A 254 10.41 -7.23 5.48
N ASP A 255 9.84 -6.04 5.34
CA ASP A 255 8.76 -5.63 6.23
C ASP A 255 7.47 -6.28 5.74
N VAL A 256 6.83 -7.04 6.62
CA VAL A 256 5.53 -7.66 6.35
C VAL A 256 4.46 -6.97 7.19
N LEU A 257 3.50 -6.35 6.52
CA LEU A 257 2.27 -5.86 7.13
C LEU A 257 1.13 -6.81 6.75
N GLU A 258 0.29 -7.17 7.72
CA GLU A 258 -0.89 -8.03 7.52
C GLU A 258 -2.16 -7.24 7.86
N GLY A 259 -3.19 -7.36 7.02
CA GLY A 259 -4.49 -6.74 7.25
C GLY A 259 -4.66 -5.37 6.60
N GLY A 260 -5.87 -5.09 6.10
CA GLY A 260 -6.22 -3.81 5.46
C GLY A 260 -6.09 -2.63 6.41
N GLU A 261 -6.37 -2.86 7.70
CA GLU A 261 -6.29 -1.90 8.79
C GLU A 261 -4.86 -1.44 9.10
N VAL A 262 -3.84 -2.25 8.79
CA VAL A 262 -2.42 -1.89 8.95
C VAL A 262 -1.84 -1.37 7.64
N ILE A 263 -2.22 -2.01 6.53
CA ILE A 263 -1.70 -1.69 5.19
C ILE A 263 -2.21 -0.34 4.70
N LEU A 264 -3.49 -0.01 4.91
CA LEU A 264 -4.04 1.27 4.43
C LEU A 264 -3.36 2.49 5.07
N PRO A 265 -3.21 2.60 6.40
CA PRO A 265 -2.46 3.70 7.00
C PRO A 265 -1.05 3.86 6.43
N HIS A 266 -0.34 2.75 6.17
CA HIS A 266 0.97 2.78 5.51
C HIS A 266 0.87 3.37 4.10
N LEU A 267 -0.03 2.86 3.25
CA LEU A 267 -0.22 3.36 1.88
C LEU A 267 -0.65 4.83 1.85
N CYS A 268 -1.50 5.28 2.78
CA CYS A 268 -1.88 6.69 2.91
C CYS A 268 -0.66 7.57 3.24
N ARG A 269 0.21 7.14 4.16
CA ARG A 269 1.47 7.84 4.47
C ARG A 269 2.42 7.83 3.28
N VAL A 270 2.51 6.73 2.52
CA VAL A 270 3.28 6.66 1.27
C VAL A 270 2.75 7.68 0.26
N ALA A 271 1.43 7.73 0.04
CA ALA A 271 0.78 8.67 -0.89
C ALA A 271 1.00 10.15 -0.50
N ALA A 272 0.99 10.43 0.80
CA ALA A 272 1.27 11.76 1.35
C ALA A 272 2.77 12.12 1.33
N GLY A 273 3.67 11.16 1.07
CA GLY A 273 5.12 11.40 1.16
C GLY A 273 5.66 11.43 2.59
N MET A 274 4.93 10.86 3.54
CA MET A 274 5.23 10.82 4.98
C MET A 274 5.80 9.47 5.46
N ALA A 275 5.79 8.43 4.63
CA ALA A 275 6.31 7.11 5.02
C ALA A 275 7.85 7.02 4.90
N GLN A 276 8.47 6.22 5.76
CA GLN A 276 9.90 5.90 5.71
C GLN A 276 10.27 5.27 4.36
N ARG A 277 11.44 5.63 3.83
CA ARG A 277 11.95 5.19 2.53
C ARG A 277 12.83 3.96 2.76
N PRO A 278 12.44 2.74 2.35
CA PRO A 278 13.20 1.53 2.64
C PRO A 278 14.65 1.56 2.16
N ARG A 279 14.93 2.30 1.06
CA ARG A 279 16.29 2.50 0.52
C ARG A 279 17.17 3.47 1.33
N ARG A 280 16.58 4.30 2.21
CA ARG A 280 17.25 5.39 2.95
C ARG A 280 16.65 5.50 4.35
N MET A 281 16.85 4.46 5.15
CA MET A 281 16.25 4.38 6.50
C MET A 281 16.86 5.39 7.49
N ASP A 282 18.10 5.81 7.23
CA ASP A 282 18.89 6.79 7.97
C ASP A 282 18.37 8.23 7.82
N ARG A 283 17.67 8.52 6.72
CA ARG A 283 17.22 9.88 6.44
C ARG A 283 15.86 10.15 7.08
N PRO A 284 15.71 11.25 7.84
CA PRO A 284 14.42 11.64 8.37
C PRO A 284 13.44 11.88 7.22
N VAL A 285 12.20 11.42 7.41
CA VAL A 285 11.14 11.67 6.45
C VAL A 285 10.60 13.08 6.70
N LEU A 286 10.82 13.94 5.71
CA LEU A 286 10.28 15.29 5.73
C LEU A 286 9.01 15.32 4.90
N PHE A 287 7.95 15.89 5.44
CA PHE A 287 6.70 16.07 4.71
C PHE A 287 6.86 17.24 3.74
N ARG A 288 6.92 16.90 2.43
CA ARG A 288 7.14 17.86 1.34
C ARG A 288 5.93 17.89 0.39
N PRO A 289 4.79 18.46 0.81
CA PRO A 289 3.53 18.40 0.06
C PRO A 289 3.65 18.98 -1.36
N PHE A 290 4.54 19.96 -1.56
CA PHE A 290 4.79 20.63 -2.84
C PHE A 290 5.96 20.04 -3.65
N SER A 291 6.62 18.99 -3.17
CA SER A 291 7.68 18.34 -3.92
C SER A 291 7.09 17.59 -5.11
N SER A 292 7.51 17.94 -6.34
CA SER A 292 7.15 17.21 -7.56
C SER A 292 7.54 15.74 -7.48
N ARG A 293 8.71 15.45 -6.88
CA ARG A 293 9.20 14.09 -6.64
C ARG A 293 8.25 13.30 -5.74
N ASP A 294 7.79 13.90 -4.64
CA ASP A 294 6.87 13.21 -3.74
C ASP A 294 5.44 13.20 -4.29
N ALA A 295 5.04 14.14 -5.15
CA ALA A 295 3.73 14.12 -5.83
C ALA A 295 3.62 12.97 -6.84
N HIS A 296 4.75 12.53 -7.38
CA HIS A 296 4.80 11.48 -8.39
C HIS A 296 4.24 10.13 -7.91
N ILE A 297 4.31 9.85 -6.60
CA ILE A 297 3.70 8.64 -6.02
C ILE A 297 2.19 8.56 -6.27
N LEU A 298 1.48 9.69 -6.36
CA LEU A 298 0.04 9.71 -6.61
C LEU A 298 -0.29 9.24 -8.03
N LEU A 299 0.58 9.56 -8.99
CA LEU A 299 0.46 9.08 -10.37
C LEU A 299 0.76 7.58 -10.46
N GLN A 300 1.76 7.12 -9.71
CA GLN A 300 2.07 5.69 -9.60
C GLN A 300 0.90 4.92 -8.99
N LEU A 301 0.38 5.34 -7.84
CA LEU A 301 -0.80 4.74 -7.21
C LEU A 301 -2.01 4.71 -8.15
N LYS A 302 -2.23 5.79 -8.92
CA LYS A 302 -3.30 5.85 -9.94
C LYS A 302 -3.14 4.74 -10.98
N ARG A 303 -1.96 4.65 -11.61
CA ARG A 303 -1.68 3.67 -12.67
C ARG A 303 -1.71 2.25 -12.12
N THR A 304 -1.10 2.03 -10.97
CA THR A 304 -1.10 0.74 -10.27
C THR A 304 -2.54 0.29 -9.95
N ARG A 305 -3.43 1.21 -9.56
CA ARG A 305 -4.86 0.93 -9.39
C ARG A 305 -5.54 0.56 -10.72
N GLU A 306 -5.28 1.32 -11.79
CA GLU A 306 -5.83 1.06 -13.13
C GLU A 306 -5.40 -0.31 -13.65
N LEU A 307 -4.12 -0.67 -13.51
CA LEU A 307 -3.60 -1.99 -13.91
C LEU A 307 -4.24 -3.12 -13.11
N SER A 308 -4.44 -2.93 -11.80
CA SER A 308 -5.13 -3.90 -10.95
C SER A 308 -6.60 -4.13 -11.37
N LEU A 309 -7.22 -3.13 -12.01
CA LEU A 309 -8.56 -3.28 -12.59
C LEU A 309 -8.51 -3.97 -13.97
N GLU A 310 -7.48 -3.69 -14.78
CA GLU A 310 -7.30 -4.26 -16.12
C GLU A 310 -6.98 -5.76 -16.12
N MET A 311 -6.10 -6.24 -15.22
CA MET A 311 -5.67 -7.65 -15.16
C MET A 311 -6.84 -8.64 -14.98
N LYS A 312 -7.99 -8.18 -14.49
CA LYS A 312 -9.19 -9.01 -14.30
C LYS A 312 -10.04 -9.16 -15.56
N SER A 313 -9.82 -8.34 -16.58
CA SER A 313 -10.60 -8.44 -17.82
C SER A 313 -10.22 -9.66 -18.66
N SER A 314 -8.96 -10.09 -18.62
CA SER A 314 -8.46 -11.27 -19.34
C SER A 314 -8.88 -12.60 -18.70
N ASP A 315 -9.03 -12.63 -17.37
CA ASP A 315 -9.39 -13.84 -16.62
C ASP A 315 -10.89 -14.02 -16.40
N ALA A 316 -11.73 -13.21 -17.06
CA ALA A 316 -13.19 -13.34 -17.03
C ALA A 316 -13.67 -14.76 -17.45
N VAL A 317 -12.83 -15.53 -18.14
CA VAL A 317 -13.07 -16.93 -18.50
C VAL A 317 -13.07 -17.88 -17.29
N ARG A 318 -12.44 -17.53 -16.16
CA ARG A 318 -12.38 -18.37 -14.94
C ARG A 318 -13.49 -18.10 -13.91
N GLY A 319 -14.58 -17.43 -14.31
CA GLY A 319 -15.89 -17.55 -13.64
C GLY A 319 -16.10 -16.84 -12.29
N GLY A 320 -15.12 -16.11 -11.74
CA GLY A 320 -15.28 -15.42 -10.45
C GLY A 320 -15.09 -13.91 -10.55
N ARG A 321 -16.17 -13.11 -10.45
CA ARG A 321 -16.07 -11.65 -10.24
C ARG A 321 -15.57 -11.35 -8.82
N GLN A 322 -14.27 -11.39 -8.62
CA GLN A 322 -13.63 -11.21 -7.31
C GLN A 322 -13.80 -9.78 -6.75
N ARG A 323 -13.96 -9.69 -5.43
CA ARG A 323 -13.96 -8.43 -4.66
C ARG A 323 -12.68 -7.64 -4.92
N LYS A 324 -12.83 -6.37 -5.31
CA LYS A 324 -11.74 -5.43 -5.63
C LYS A 324 -11.09 -4.88 -4.36
N ARG A 325 -10.30 -5.68 -3.64
CA ARG A 325 -9.71 -5.27 -2.36
C ARG A 325 -8.53 -4.32 -2.55
N ILE A 326 -7.52 -4.73 -3.33
CA ILE A 326 -6.36 -3.89 -3.59
C ILE A 326 -6.72 -2.58 -4.31
N PRO A 327 -7.55 -2.57 -5.38
CA PRO A 327 -7.95 -1.32 -6.03
C PRO A 327 -8.60 -0.32 -5.07
N LEU A 328 -9.43 -0.79 -4.13
CA LEU A 328 -10.09 0.05 -3.14
C LEU A 328 -9.07 0.67 -2.18
N LEU A 329 -8.11 -0.12 -1.67
CA LEU A 329 -7.03 0.39 -0.82
C LEU A 329 -6.21 1.48 -1.52
N LEU A 330 -5.84 1.23 -2.79
CA LEU A 330 -5.08 2.19 -3.58
C LEU A 330 -5.88 3.46 -3.87
N GLU A 331 -7.20 3.35 -4.06
CA GLU A 331 -8.09 4.50 -4.19
C GLU A 331 -8.11 5.35 -2.92
N TYR A 332 -8.30 4.75 -1.74
CA TYR A 332 -8.30 5.48 -0.48
C TYR A 332 -6.93 6.09 -0.17
N ALA A 333 -5.84 5.37 -0.42
CA ALA A 333 -4.49 5.91 -0.31
C ALA A 333 -4.28 7.12 -1.22
N GLN A 334 -4.76 7.06 -2.48
CA GLN A 334 -4.68 8.18 -3.41
C GLN A 334 -5.53 9.37 -2.95
N ARG A 335 -6.77 9.15 -2.46
CA ARG A 335 -7.64 10.19 -1.90
C ARG A 335 -6.95 10.86 -0.70
N ALA A 336 -6.38 10.08 0.20
CA ALA A 336 -5.67 10.57 1.38
C ALA A 336 -4.44 11.41 1.01
N GLY A 337 -3.60 10.94 0.08
CA GLY A 337 -2.43 11.69 -0.37
C GLY A 337 -2.79 12.99 -1.11
N LYS A 338 -3.93 13.06 -1.78
CA LYS A 338 -4.46 14.32 -2.36
C LYS A 338 -5.00 15.25 -1.27
N ALA A 339 -5.77 14.72 -0.32
CA ALA A 339 -6.36 15.48 0.77
C ALA A 339 -5.28 16.11 1.66
N ALA A 340 -4.23 15.36 2.00
CA ALA A 340 -3.09 15.83 2.79
C ALA A 340 -2.32 17.00 2.13
N ARG A 341 -2.51 17.24 0.83
CA ARG A 341 -1.86 18.32 0.05
C ARG A 341 -2.81 19.45 -0.31
N ASN A 342 -4.06 19.38 0.16
CA ASN A 342 -5.08 20.38 -0.17
C ASN A 342 -5.10 21.48 0.91
N PRO A 343 -4.76 22.74 0.59
CA PRO A 343 -4.75 23.84 1.57
C PRO A 343 -6.14 24.16 2.14
N ASN A 344 -7.21 23.75 1.46
CA ASN A 344 -8.57 23.90 2.00
C ASN A 344 -8.88 22.90 3.12
N ILE A 345 -8.17 21.77 3.15
CA ILE A 345 -8.32 20.74 4.19
C ILE A 345 -7.24 20.92 5.26
N VAL A 346 -6.01 21.26 4.86
CA VAL A 346 -4.87 21.49 5.75
C VAL A 346 -4.31 22.90 5.51
N PRO A 347 -4.91 23.96 6.11
CA PRO A 347 -4.49 25.34 5.87
C PRO A 347 -3.03 25.64 6.25
N GLN A 348 -2.48 24.88 7.19
CA GLN A 348 -1.10 25.02 7.68
C GLN A 348 -0.06 24.69 6.61
N LEU A 349 -0.45 24.10 5.47
CA LEU A 349 0.41 23.92 4.31
C LEU A 349 1.01 25.23 3.77
N GLU A 350 0.33 26.37 3.97
CA GLU A 350 0.83 27.67 3.50
C GLU A 350 2.10 28.14 4.25
N SER A 351 2.30 27.68 5.50
CA SER A 351 3.55 27.91 6.23
C SER A 351 4.75 27.28 5.50
N LEU A 352 4.63 26.00 5.15
CA LEU A 352 5.64 25.28 4.38
C LEU A 352 5.84 25.87 2.98
N ARG A 353 4.77 26.37 2.35
CA ARG A 353 4.84 26.93 0.98
C ARG A 353 5.76 28.15 0.91
N THR A 354 5.72 28.98 1.94
CA THR A 354 6.56 30.17 2.04
C THR A 354 8.03 29.79 2.19
N GLU A 355 8.32 28.79 3.02
CA GLU A 355 9.66 28.24 3.22
C GLU A 355 10.22 27.57 1.96
N TYR A 356 9.42 26.76 1.26
CA TYR A 356 9.85 26.07 0.03
C TYR A 356 10.26 27.01 -1.10
N LYS A 357 9.63 28.19 -1.20
CA LYS A 357 10.00 29.21 -2.20
C LYS A 357 11.35 29.87 -1.89
N ALA A 358 11.69 30.01 -0.61
CA ALA A 358 12.95 30.60 -0.19
C ALA A 358 14.13 29.62 -0.26
N ALA A 359 13.86 28.32 -0.11
CA ALA A 359 14.88 27.30 0.14
C ALA A 359 15.42 26.56 -1.11
N SER A 360 15.27 27.08 -2.34
CA SER A 360 15.58 26.30 -3.56
C SER A 360 17.04 25.84 -3.71
N SER A 361 17.95 26.22 -2.81
CA SER A 361 19.36 25.79 -2.84
C SER A 361 20.04 25.64 -1.47
N GLN A 362 19.35 25.88 -0.35
CA GLN A 362 19.97 25.91 0.98
C GLN A 362 19.69 24.64 1.80
N SER A 363 20.62 24.32 2.70
CA SER A 363 20.48 23.25 3.69
C SER A 363 19.21 23.46 4.53
N ILE A 364 18.45 22.40 4.74
CA ILE A 364 17.19 22.41 5.51
C ILE A 364 17.51 22.79 6.95
N SER A 365 16.88 23.85 7.45
CA SER A 365 17.12 24.30 8.82
C SER A 365 16.45 23.35 9.83
N PRO A 366 16.97 23.22 11.06
CA PRO A 366 16.29 22.44 12.11
C PRO A 366 14.86 22.94 12.41
N LYS A 367 14.58 24.23 12.19
CA LYS A 367 13.23 24.80 12.35
C LYS A 367 12.28 24.26 11.27
N ASP A 368 12.74 24.16 10.03
CA ASP A 368 11.96 23.64 8.90
C ASP A 368 11.61 22.17 9.12
N VAL A 369 12.52 21.39 9.72
CA VAL A 369 12.27 19.98 10.08
C VAL A 369 11.13 19.89 11.11
N LYS A 370 11.18 20.73 12.15
CA LYS A 370 10.17 20.74 13.22
C LYS A 370 8.81 21.19 12.69
N GLU A 371 8.78 22.21 11.84
CA GLU A 371 7.54 22.70 11.23
C GLU A 371 6.96 21.68 10.24
N SER A 372 7.81 21.05 9.41
CA SER A 372 7.41 19.96 8.53
C SER A 372 6.77 18.79 9.29
N ALA A 373 7.34 18.39 10.43
CA ALA A 373 6.77 17.37 11.30
C ALA A 373 5.40 17.80 11.87
N ARG A 374 5.31 19.03 12.40
CA ARG A 374 4.06 19.58 12.95
C ARG A 374 2.93 19.59 11.92
N VAL A 375 3.21 20.04 10.68
CA VAL A 375 2.23 20.08 9.60
C VAL A 375 1.89 18.67 9.11
N ALA A 376 2.84 17.73 9.16
CA ALA A 376 2.57 16.33 8.83
C ALA A 376 1.56 15.68 9.80
N ASP A 377 1.69 15.94 11.10
CA ASP A 377 0.77 15.43 12.12
C ASP A 377 -0.65 15.96 11.90
N ILE A 378 -0.78 17.26 11.61
CA ILE A 378 -2.08 17.89 11.31
C ILE A 378 -2.68 17.30 10.02
N ALA A 379 -1.89 17.19 8.96
CA ALA A 379 -2.34 16.57 7.71
C ALA A 379 -2.77 15.11 7.92
N TYR A 380 -2.10 14.38 8.82
CA TYR A 380 -2.52 13.04 9.18
C TYR A 380 -3.87 13.04 9.89
N SER A 381 -4.05 13.88 10.93
CA SER A 381 -5.28 13.91 11.72
C SER A 381 -6.49 14.44 10.97
N GLU A 382 -6.32 15.50 10.18
CA GLU A 382 -7.44 16.21 9.53
C GLU A 382 -7.79 15.64 8.14
N ALA A 383 -6.80 15.13 7.39
CA ALA A 383 -7.02 14.67 6.02
C ALA A 383 -6.95 13.15 5.85
N ILE A 384 -5.99 12.48 6.51
CA ILE A 384 -5.73 11.05 6.28
C ILE A 384 -6.59 10.16 7.16
N ALA A 385 -6.61 10.40 8.48
CA ALA A 385 -7.31 9.57 9.45
C ALA A 385 -8.82 9.43 9.16
N PRO A 386 -9.57 10.49 8.78
CA PRO A 386 -10.99 10.35 8.45
C PRO A 386 -11.25 9.41 7.27
N LEU A 387 -10.38 9.43 6.24
CA LEU A 387 -10.50 8.54 5.08
C LEU A 387 -10.16 7.09 5.41
N ILE A 388 -9.24 6.85 6.34
CA ILE A 388 -8.97 5.50 6.87
C ILE A 388 -10.22 4.98 7.60
N GLN A 389 -10.86 5.81 8.44
CA GLN A 389 -12.08 5.42 9.14
C GLN A 389 -13.24 5.16 8.15
N GLU A 390 -13.39 6.00 7.12
CA GLU A 390 -14.38 5.79 6.04
C GLU A 390 -14.15 4.43 5.34
N TYR A 391 -12.91 4.08 5.02
CA TYR A 391 -12.58 2.78 4.44
C TYR A 391 -12.94 1.63 5.38
N LEU A 392 -12.53 1.70 6.66
CA LEU A 392 -12.78 0.64 7.63
C LEU A 392 -14.28 0.42 7.85
N GLN A 393 -15.08 1.50 7.91
CA GLN A 393 -16.54 1.41 7.97
C GLN A 393 -17.10 0.75 6.71
N LYS A 394 -16.62 1.14 5.52
CA LYS A 394 -17.07 0.56 4.25
C LYS A 394 -16.71 -0.93 4.15
N GLU A 395 -15.52 -1.32 4.60
CA GLU A 395 -15.07 -2.71 4.63
C GLU A 395 -15.89 -3.54 5.64
N GLN A 396 -16.13 -3.01 6.84
CA GLN A 396 -16.98 -3.63 7.85
C GLN A 396 -18.40 -3.84 7.35
N LEU A 397 -19.04 -2.78 6.80
CA LEU A 397 -20.38 -2.86 6.22
C LEU A 397 -20.42 -3.87 5.06
N SER A 398 -19.38 -3.91 4.23
CA SER A 398 -19.30 -4.88 3.12
C SER A 398 -19.20 -6.32 3.63
N LEU A 399 -18.54 -6.58 4.75
CA LEU A 399 -18.42 -7.92 5.32
C LEU A 399 -19.68 -8.32 6.11
N SER A 400 -20.19 -7.44 6.97
CA SER A 400 -21.35 -7.69 7.82
C SER A 400 -22.62 -7.84 7.00
N ASN A 401 -22.88 -6.91 6.06
CA ASN A 401 -24.13 -6.90 5.29
C ASN A 401 -24.19 -8.07 4.32
N VAL A 402 -23.06 -8.50 3.78
CA VAL A 402 -23.01 -9.68 2.91
C VAL A 402 -23.33 -10.94 3.68
N ASN A 403 -22.67 -11.17 4.81
CA ASN A 403 -22.90 -12.39 5.58
C ASN A 403 -24.31 -12.43 6.17
N ALA A 404 -24.80 -11.28 6.67
CA ALA A 404 -26.18 -11.13 7.11
C ALA A 404 -27.17 -11.37 5.96
N GLY A 405 -26.94 -10.76 4.79
CA GLY A 405 -27.79 -10.93 3.60
C GLY A 405 -27.82 -12.38 3.09
N ILE A 406 -26.67 -13.06 3.07
CA ILE A 406 -26.60 -14.50 2.71
C ILE A 406 -27.35 -15.35 3.72
N LYS A 407 -27.18 -15.08 5.02
CA LYS A 407 -27.88 -15.80 6.08
C LYS A 407 -29.38 -15.57 6.00
N GLN A 408 -29.82 -14.34 5.76
CA GLN A 408 -31.22 -13.99 5.60
C GLN A 408 -31.83 -14.65 4.36
N LEU A 409 -31.15 -14.57 3.21
CA LEU A 409 -31.59 -15.20 1.97
C LEU A 409 -31.74 -16.71 2.13
N ARG A 410 -30.73 -17.37 2.72
CA ARG A 410 -30.81 -18.80 3.04
C ARG A 410 -31.97 -19.09 3.98
N SER A 411 -32.06 -18.39 5.12
CA SER A 411 -33.12 -18.63 6.09
C SER A 411 -34.51 -18.49 5.48
N ALA A 412 -34.73 -17.48 4.62
CA ALA A 412 -36.00 -17.27 3.95
C ALA A 412 -36.31 -18.39 2.96
N CYS A 413 -35.39 -18.71 2.05
CA CYS A 413 -35.63 -19.76 1.05
C CYS A 413 -35.77 -21.17 1.66
N PHE A 414 -35.00 -21.48 2.70
CA PHE A 414 -35.12 -22.76 3.39
C PHE A 414 -36.42 -22.91 4.19
N SER A 415 -37.11 -21.81 4.50
CA SER A 415 -38.43 -21.87 5.14
C SER A 415 -39.52 -22.43 4.24
N PHE A 416 -39.29 -22.53 2.92
CA PHE A 416 -40.20 -23.15 1.96
C PHE A 416 -40.07 -24.68 1.88
N LEU A 417 -38.99 -25.25 2.42
CA LEU A 417 -38.74 -26.68 2.36
C LEU A 417 -39.67 -27.41 3.32
N THR A 418 -40.17 -28.56 2.88
CA THR A 418 -40.85 -29.50 3.78
C THR A 418 -39.80 -30.30 4.55
N THR A 419 -40.09 -30.67 5.79
CA THR A 419 -39.08 -31.10 6.79
C THR A 419 -38.32 -32.38 6.44
N ASP A 420 -38.72 -33.16 5.44
CA ASP A 420 -38.19 -34.51 5.17
C ASP A 420 -37.71 -34.75 3.72
N GLN A 421 -37.61 -33.73 2.86
CA GLN A 421 -37.19 -33.95 1.46
C GLN A 421 -35.74 -33.54 1.18
N GLU A 422 -34.84 -34.52 1.20
CA GLU A 422 -33.42 -34.33 0.88
C GLU A 422 -33.21 -33.77 -0.55
N GLU A 423 -34.08 -34.15 -1.49
CA GLU A 423 -34.01 -33.68 -2.88
C GLU A 423 -34.33 -32.20 -3.02
N GLU A 424 -35.34 -31.69 -2.31
CA GLU A 424 -35.63 -30.25 -2.27
C GLU A 424 -34.47 -29.48 -1.67
N MET A 425 -33.82 -30.01 -0.64
CA MET A 425 -32.65 -29.38 -0.02
C MET A 425 -31.47 -29.30 -1.00
N ARG A 426 -31.18 -30.39 -1.74
CA ARG A 426 -30.15 -30.40 -2.80
C ARG A 426 -30.52 -29.42 -3.92
N TRP A 427 -31.78 -29.37 -4.32
CA TRP A 427 -32.29 -28.43 -5.31
C TRP A 427 -32.11 -26.97 -4.86
N MET A 428 -32.50 -26.66 -3.62
CA MET A 428 -32.40 -25.32 -3.03
C MET A 428 -30.96 -24.84 -2.95
N ASN A 429 -30.04 -25.71 -2.51
CA ASN A 429 -28.61 -25.39 -2.48
C ASN A 429 -28.04 -25.06 -3.86
N ARG A 430 -28.47 -25.78 -4.91
CA ARG A 430 -28.09 -25.46 -6.29
C ARG A 430 -28.64 -24.11 -6.72
N ARG A 431 -29.92 -23.83 -6.44
CA ARG A 431 -30.56 -22.57 -6.88
C ARG A 431 -30.05 -21.34 -6.14
N LEU A 432 -29.67 -21.48 -4.88
CA LEU A 432 -29.08 -20.41 -4.08
C LEU A 432 -27.60 -20.14 -4.41
N HIS A 433 -26.93 -20.98 -5.20
CA HIS A 433 -25.51 -20.81 -5.50
C HIS A 433 -25.21 -19.45 -6.13
N ASP A 434 -25.88 -19.10 -7.23
CA ASP A 434 -25.63 -17.86 -7.96
C ASP A 434 -26.02 -16.60 -7.17
N PRO A 435 -27.21 -16.52 -6.53
CA PRO A 435 -27.55 -15.38 -5.66
C PRO A 435 -26.57 -15.17 -4.50
N ILE A 436 -26.08 -16.26 -3.90
CA ILE A 436 -25.07 -16.17 -2.83
C ILE A 436 -23.74 -15.67 -3.39
N LEU A 437 -23.32 -16.16 -4.56
CA LEU A 437 -22.12 -15.65 -5.23
C LEU A 437 -22.27 -14.16 -5.56
N GLU A 438 -23.43 -13.71 -6.01
CA GLU A 438 -23.71 -12.29 -6.25
C GLU A 438 -23.59 -11.46 -4.98
N LEU A 439 -24.26 -11.86 -3.89
CA LEU A 439 -24.13 -11.18 -2.60
C LEU A 439 -22.68 -11.15 -2.13
N ARG A 440 -21.95 -12.26 -2.24
CA ARG A 440 -20.52 -12.32 -1.91
C ARG A 440 -19.71 -11.35 -2.74
N ASN A 441 -19.91 -11.31 -4.04
CA ASN A 441 -19.08 -10.56 -4.97
C ASN A 441 -19.41 -9.05 -4.97
N HIS A 442 -20.69 -8.70 -4.80
CA HIS A 442 -21.20 -7.36 -5.07
C HIS A 442 -21.75 -6.64 -3.84
N GLY A 443 -21.97 -7.33 -2.71
CA GLY A 443 -22.67 -6.73 -1.59
C GLY A 443 -24.18 -6.65 -1.77
N ARG A 444 -24.70 -7.02 -2.95
CA ARG A 444 -26.10 -6.94 -3.35
C ARG A 444 -26.40 -7.95 -4.46
N LEU A 445 -27.67 -8.27 -4.65
CA LEU A 445 -28.16 -9.05 -5.81
C LEU A 445 -28.24 -8.10 -7.01
N ILE A 446 -27.68 -8.52 -8.15
CA ILE A 446 -27.70 -7.76 -9.41
C ILE A 446 -28.76 -8.35 -10.35
N SER A 447 -28.90 -9.67 -10.36
CA SER A 447 -29.90 -10.36 -11.19
C SER A 447 -31.33 -10.16 -10.70
N TYR A 448 -31.48 -9.55 -9.51
CA TYR A 448 -32.76 -9.27 -8.88
C TYR A 448 -32.75 -7.85 -8.33
N ASP A 449 -33.87 -7.15 -8.45
CA ASP A 449 -34.03 -5.78 -7.93
C ASP A 449 -33.75 -5.70 -6.43
N ASN A 450 -34.13 -6.74 -5.69
CA ASN A 450 -33.87 -6.90 -4.27
C ASN A 450 -33.91 -8.38 -3.84
N SER A 451 -33.64 -8.64 -2.56
CA SER A 451 -33.70 -9.99 -1.99
C SER A 451 -35.10 -10.61 -2.04
N GLU A 452 -36.16 -9.81 -1.93
CA GLU A 452 -37.53 -10.32 -1.94
C GLU A 452 -37.92 -10.86 -3.32
N ALA A 453 -37.53 -10.17 -4.40
CA ALA A 453 -37.73 -10.62 -5.78
C ALA A 453 -37.00 -11.95 -6.04
N CYS A 454 -35.76 -12.08 -5.53
CA CYS A 454 -35.00 -13.34 -5.60
C CYS A 454 -35.71 -14.48 -4.85
N ILE A 455 -36.17 -14.22 -3.62
CA ILE A 455 -36.88 -15.20 -2.80
C ILE A 455 -38.16 -15.68 -3.50
N LYS A 456 -38.97 -14.76 -4.05
CA LYS A 456 -40.20 -15.09 -4.79
C LYS A 456 -39.93 -15.92 -6.04
N ALA A 457 -38.88 -15.57 -6.79
CA ALA A 457 -38.48 -16.33 -7.97
C ALA A 457 -38.06 -17.77 -7.60
N ILE A 458 -37.27 -17.93 -6.53
CA ILE A 458 -36.86 -19.26 -6.05
C ILE A 458 -38.06 -20.06 -5.54
N GLN A 459 -39.01 -19.42 -4.86
CA GLN A 459 -40.24 -20.05 -4.39
C GLN A 459 -41.07 -20.60 -5.56
N SER A 460 -41.31 -19.77 -6.58
CA SER A 460 -42.05 -20.19 -7.78
C SER A 460 -41.34 -21.32 -8.53
N ASP A 461 -40.01 -21.24 -8.65
CA ASP A 461 -39.20 -22.30 -9.25
C ASP A 461 -39.28 -23.63 -8.45
N LEU A 462 -39.36 -23.56 -7.12
CA LEU A 462 -39.49 -24.73 -6.24
C LEU A 462 -40.86 -25.40 -6.39
N GLU A 463 -41.94 -24.61 -6.45
CA GLU A 463 -43.29 -25.12 -6.70
C GLU A 463 -43.37 -25.85 -8.05
N ALA A 464 -42.76 -25.29 -9.10
CA ALA A 464 -42.67 -25.95 -10.40
C ALA A 464 -41.80 -27.22 -10.37
N PHE A 465 -40.80 -27.30 -9.50
CA PHE A 465 -40.02 -28.53 -9.29
C PHE A 465 -40.88 -29.63 -8.65
N ARG A 466 -41.64 -29.32 -7.61
CA ARG A 466 -42.55 -30.26 -6.93
C ARG A 466 -43.57 -30.87 -7.90
N CYS A 467 -44.27 -30.04 -8.68
CA CYS A 467 -45.26 -30.52 -9.66
C CYS A 467 -44.68 -31.49 -10.70
N ARG A 468 -43.38 -31.39 -11.02
CA ARG A 468 -42.71 -32.32 -11.94
C ARG A 468 -42.38 -33.67 -11.30
N GLN A 469 -42.15 -33.71 -9.99
CA GLN A 469 -41.90 -34.97 -9.28
C GLN A 469 -43.19 -35.75 -9.13
N ASP A 470 -44.29 -35.09 -8.73
CA ASP A 470 -45.58 -35.74 -8.57
C ASP A 470 -46.07 -36.40 -9.88
N GLY A 471 -45.80 -35.76 -11.03
CA GLY A 471 -46.14 -36.33 -12.34
C GLY A 471 -45.24 -37.47 -12.82
N GLN A 472 -44.10 -37.74 -12.15
CA GLN A 472 -43.25 -38.89 -12.45
C GLN A 472 -43.68 -40.15 -11.69
N ASP A 473 -44.40 -40.01 -10.57
CA ASP A 473 -44.91 -41.14 -9.79
C ASP A 473 -46.22 -41.72 -10.35
N GLU A 474 -46.88 -41.03 -11.29
CA GLU A 474 -48.11 -41.49 -11.97
C GLU A 474 -47.85 -42.33 -13.24
N ILE A 475 -46.60 -42.57 -13.61
CA ILE A 475 -46.18 -43.38 -14.78
C ILE A 475 -45.49 -44.65 -14.29
#